data_AF-A0A935YSG4-F1
#
_entry.id   AF-A0A935YSG4-F1
#
_cell.length_a   1.000
_cell.length_b   1.000
_cell.length_c   1.000
_cell.angle_alpha   90.00
_cell.angle_beta   90.00
_cell.angle_gamma   90.00
#
_symmetry.space_group_name_H-M   'P 1'
#
loop_
_entity.id
_entity.type
_entity.pdbx_description
1 polymer ?
#
loop_
_entity_poly.entity_id
_entity_poly.type
_entity_poly.pdbx_seq_one_letter_code
_entity_poly.pdbx_strand_id
1 'polypeptide(L)' 'MSKGTVKWFNADKGFGFITPDDGGKDLFVHHSEIQAGGGFATLNEGQKVEFQIGQGQKEPAQTK' A
#
# COMPACT_ATOMS: atom_id res chain seq x y z
N MET A 1 -3.13 -11.81 -4.45
CA MET A 1 -3.18 -10.84 -3.34
C MET A 1 -1.88 -10.94 -2.58
N SER A 2 -1.15 -9.84 -2.48
CA SER A 2 0.14 -9.76 -1.80
C SER A 2 -0.07 -9.27 -0.37
N LYS A 3 0.81 -9.69 0.55
CA LYS A 3 0.76 -9.30 1.95
C LYS A 3 1.95 -8.43 2.30
N GLY A 4 1.73 -7.57 3.28
CA GLY A 4 2.82 -6.80 3.87
C GLY A 4 2.39 -6.17 5.18
N THR A 5 3.33 -5.46 5.75
CA THR A 5 3.19 -4.82 7.05
C THR A 5 3.21 -3.32 6.83
N VAL A 6 2.23 -2.61 7.38
CA VAL A 6 2.18 -1.15 7.32
C VAL A 6 3.41 -0.63 8.06
N LYS A 7 4.30 0.02 7.33
CA LYS A 7 5.50 0.63 7.91
C LYS A 7 5.14 1.83 8.75
N TRP A 8 4.25 2.66 8.21
CA TRP A 8 3.63 3.78 8.88
C TRP A 8 2.48 4.28 8.02
N PHE A 9 1.47 4.86 8.64
CA PHE A 9 0.37 5.50 7.93
C PHE A 9 -0.08 6.72 8.70
N ASN A 10 -0.27 7.82 7.99
CA ASN A 10 -0.69 9.06 8.57
C ASN A 10 -2.12 9.36 8.13
N ALA A 11 -3.08 9.07 9.02
CA ALA A 11 -4.50 9.28 8.77
C ALA A 11 -4.85 10.77 8.56
N ASP A 12 -4.11 11.68 9.22
CA ASP A 12 -4.28 13.13 9.08
C ASP A 12 -3.91 13.60 7.66
N LYS A 13 -2.83 13.04 7.12
CA LYS A 13 -2.40 13.30 5.73
C LYS A 13 -3.11 12.44 4.70
N GLY A 14 -3.69 11.31 5.10
CA GLY A 14 -4.35 10.35 4.22
C GLY A 14 -3.41 9.48 3.38
N PHE A 15 -2.15 9.28 3.79
CA PHE A 15 -1.21 8.42 3.06
C PHE A 15 -0.23 7.72 3.98
N GLY A 16 0.41 6.66 3.47
CA GLY A 16 1.40 5.90 4.20
C GLY A 16 2.24 4.99 3.31
N PHE A 17 2.99 4.11 3.96
CA PHE A 17 3.83 3.12 3.32
C PHE A 17 3.63 1.73 3.92
N ILE A 18 3.68 0.72 3.06
CA ILE A 18 3.57 -0.69 3.40
C ILE A 18 4.84 -1.39 2.95
N THR A 19 5.49 -2.10 3.86
CA THR A 19 6.63 -2.96 3.54
C THR A 19 6.09 -4.34 3.15
N PRO A 20 6.28 -4.79 1.90
CA PRO A 20 5.85 -6.12 1.46
C PRO A 20 6.63 -7.22 2.20
N ASP A 21 5.96 -8.33 2.51
CA ASP A 21 6.59 -9.48 3.18
C ASP A 21 7.60 -10.20 2.25
N ASP A 22 7.45 -10.01 0.94
CA ASP A 22 8.35 -10.47 -0.12
C ASP A 22 9.75 -9.82 -0.07
N GLY A 23 9.96 -8.84 0.81
CA GLY A 23 11.25 -8.13 0.96
C GLY A 23 11.52 -7.11 -0.15
N GLY A 24 10.50 -6.74 -0.92
CA GLY A 24 10.56 -5.71 -1.96
C GLY A 24 10.61 -4.27 -1.42
N LYS A 25 10.56 -3.30 -2.33
CA LYS A 25 10.50 -1.87 -1.98
C LYS A 25 9.22 -1.53 -1.22
N ASP A 26 9.32 -0.54 -0.34
CA ASP A 26 8.17 0.05 0.34
C ASP A 26 7.15 0.55 -0.70
N LEU A 27 5.91 0.14 -0.49
CA LEU A 27 4.77 0.45 -1.33
C LEU A 27 4.06 1.66 -0.75
N PHE A 28 3.91 2.70 -1.57
CA PHE A 28 3.10 3.85 -1.23
C PHE A 28 1.61 3.48 -1.27
N VAL A 29 0.84 3.94 -0.28
CA VAL A 29 -0.61 3.75 -0.21
C VAL A 29 -1.29 5.08 0.12
N HIS A 30 -2.34 5.41 -0.62
CA HIS A 30 -3.20 6.57 -0.36
C HIS A 30 -4.55 6.13 0.21
N HIS A 31 -5.18 6.92 1.08
CA HIS A 31 -6.48 6.58 1.68
C HIS A 31 -7.54 6.27 0.63
N SER A 32 -7.43 6.90 -0.55
CA SER A 32 -8.41 6.74 -1.64
C SER A 32 -8.38 5.35 -2.25
N GLU A 33 -7.29 4.61 -2.06
CA GLU A 33 -7.10 3.27 -2.59
C GLU A 33 -7.46 2.20 -1.54
N ILE A 34 -7.73 2.60 -0.30
CA ILE A 34 -8.02 1.67 0.77
C ILE A 34 -9.52 1.35 0.74
N GLN A 35 -9.87 0.21 0.15
CA GLN A 35 -11.21 -0.35 0.22
C GLN A 35 -11.43 -1.05 1.58
N ALA A 36 -11.57 -0.28 2.66
CA ALA A 36 -12.18 -0.83 3.88
C ALA A 36 -13.70 -0.85 3.70
N GLY A 37 -14.30 -2.04 3.80
CA GLY A 37 -15.71 -2.29 3.54
C GLY A 37 -16.69 -1.58 4.49
N GLY A 38 -16.79 -0.25 4.37
CA GLY A 38 -17.85 0.56 4.98
C GLY A 38 -17.42 1.73 5.87
N GLY A 39 -16.13 2.10 5.95
CA GLY A 39 -15.68 3.21 6.80
C GLY A 39 -14.28 3.74 6.50
N PHE A 40 -13.86 4.80 7.22
CA PHE A 40 -12.53 5.41 7.12
C PHE A 40 -11.46 4.35 7.39
N ALA A 41 -10.85 3.88 6.31
CA ALA A 41 -9.82 2.87 6.39
C ALA A 41 -8.56 3.48 7.02
N THR A 42 -8.31 3.13 8.28
CA THR A 42 -7.12 3.58 8.99
C THR A 42 -6.17 2.39 9.08
N LEU A 43 -4.94 2.58 8.60
CA LEU A 43 -3.88 1.57 8.70
C LEU A 43 -3.07 1.89 9.95
N ASN A 44 -2.88 0.91 10.84
CA ASN A 44 -2.00 1.07 12.00
C ASN A 44 -0.58 0.63 11.65
N GLU A 45 0.44 1.30 12.19
CA GLU A 45 1.83 0.86 12.09
C GLU A 45 1.99 -0.57 12.63
N GLY A 46 2.71 -1.43 11.90
CA GLY A 46 2.88 -2.84 12.24
C GLY A 46 1.68 -3.73 11.88
N GLN A 47 0.59 -3.16 11.38
CA GLN A 47 -0.58 -3.95 10.97
C GLN A 47 -0.28 -4.74 9.70
N LYS A 48 -0.64 -6.03 9.70
CA LYS A 48 -0.61 -6.85 8.49
C LYS A 48 -1.80 -6.52 7.61
N VAL A 49 -1.52 -6.21 6.36
CA VAL A 49 -2.52 -5.80 5.38
C VAL A 49 -2.33 -6.57 4.09
N GLU A 50 -3.45 -6.82 3.44
CA GLU A 50 -3.49 -7.47 2.14
C GLU A 50 -3.71 -6.40 1.09
N PHE A 51 -2.81 -6.33 0.11
CA PHE A 51 -2.86 -5.39 -0.98
C PHE A 51 -2.70 -6.14 -2.30
N GLN A 52 -3.23 -5.57 -3.36
CA GLN A 52 -2.97 -6.08 -4.69
C GLN A 52 -2.12 -5.05 -5.41
N ILE A 53 -0.87 -5.41 -5.71
CA ILE A 53 -0.11 -4.66 -6.71
C ILE A 53 -0.79 -5.00 -8.03
N GLY A 54 -1.72 -4.15 -8.46
CA GLY A 54 -2.21 -4.24 -9.83
C GLY A 54 -1.01 -4.08 -10.75
N GLN A 55 -0.85 -4.97 -11.73
CA GLN A 55 0.03 -4.77 -12.88
C GLN A 55 -0.48 -3.60 -13.77
N GLY A 56 -1.00 -2.53 -13.16
CA GLY A 56 -1.40 -1.30 -13.81
C GLY A 56 -0.20 -0.38 -13.88
N GLN A 57 0.60 -0.54 -14.92
CA GLN A 57 1.49 0.51 -15.44
C GLN A 57 2.63 0.96 -14.50
N LYS A 58 3.45 0.01 -14.05
CA LYS A 58 4.89 0.26 -13.93
C LYS A 58 5.66 -0.77 -14.74
N GLU A 59 5.20 -1.00 -15.97
CA GLU A 59 6.08 -1.52 -17.01
C GLU A 59 7.20 -0.47 -17.19
N PRO A 60 8.47 -0.88 -17.35
CA PRO A 60 9.56 0.05 -17.47
C PRO A 60 9.36 0.88 -18.74
N ALA A 61 9.14 2.20 -18.60
CA ALA A 61 9.45 3.12 -19.68
C ALA A 61 10.99 3.19 -19.84
N GLN A 62 11.60 2.07 -20.23
CA GLN A 62 12.82 2.07 -21.03
C GLN A 62 12.36 1.89 -22.48
N THR A 63 11.87 2.97 -23.07
CA THR A 63 11.87 3.10 -24.53
C THR A 63 13.30 3.46 -24.96
N LYS A 64 13.78 2.71 -25.95
CA LYS A 64 15.09 2.83 -26.60
C LYS A 64 15.45 4.24 -27.06
#